data_AF-A0A3D0HAU0-F1
#
_entry.id   AF-A0A3D0HAU0-F1
#
_cell.length_a   1.000
_cell.length_b   1.000
_cell.length_c   1.000
_cell.angle_alpha   90.00
_cell.angle_beta   90.00
_cell.angle_gamma   90.00
#
_symmetry.space_group_name_H-M   'P 1'
#
loop_
_entity.id
_entity.type
_entity.pdbx_description
1 polymer ?
#
loop_
_entity_poly.entity_id
_entity_poly.type
_entity_poly.pdbx_seq_one_letter_code
_entity_poly.pdbx_strand_id
1 'polypeptide(L)'
;ITQFTYFQQVGGIALHPVSVEYTYGLERIAMYLQGIDNVYDLAWTKGVRYGHVHHQGEVEWSHYNFTEANVDLLFQLFTMFEAESLRMHERGLVLPCYDYCLKCSHVFNLLDARGAISVTERTNYIARVRNLARLTAHAYVAQREAMGFPLLKK
;
A
#
# COMPACT_ATOMS: atom_id res chain seq x y z
N ILE A 1 -0.76 19.97 3.15
CA ILE A 1 -1.93 19.13 3.50
C ILE A 1 -2.44 18.28 2.32
N THR A 2 -1.92 18.50 1.10
CA THR A 2 -2.27 17.73 -0.10
C THR A 2 -0.99 17.40 -0.88
N GLN A 3 -0.91 16.20 -1.46
CA GLN A 3 0.10 15.83 -2.46
C GLN A 3 -0.54 15.80 -3.85
N PHE A 4 0.19 16.29 -4.84
CA PHE A 4 -0.25 16.35 -6.23
C PHE A 4 0.80 15.68 -7.11
N THR A 5 0.43 14.59 -7.77
CA THR A 5 1.37 13.76 -8.53
C THR A 5 0.84 13.50 -9.94
N TYR A 6 1.64 13.82 -10.95
CA TYR A 6 1.38 13.41 -12.33
C TYR A 6 2.13 12.12 -12.62
N PHE A 7 1.40 11.00 -12.73
CA PHE A 7 2.00 9.71 -13.03
C PHE A 7 2.38 9.62 -14.50
N GLN A 8 3.69 9.67 -14.76
CA GLN A 8 4.25 9.40 -16.09
C GLN A 8 4.33 7.89 -16.36
N GLN A 9 4.54 7.09 -15.32
CA GLN A 9 4.71 5.65 -15.40
C GLN A 9 4.08 4.95 -14.20
N VAL A 10 3.41 3.81 -14.41
CA VAL A 10 2.90 2.93 -13.36
C VAL A 10 3.28 1.49 -13.69
N GLY A 11 3.85 0.77 -12.72
CA GLY A 11 4.24 -0.63 -12.91
C GLY A 11 5.20 -0.87 -14.08
N GLY A 12 6.03 0.11 -14.44
CA GLY A 12 6.93 0.02 -15.61
C GLY A 12 6.34 0.55 -16.93
N ILE A 13 5.06 0.90 -16.95
CA ILE A 13 4.31 1.22 -18.17
C ILE A 13 4.09 2.74 -18.24
N ALA A 14 4.50 3.37 -19.34
CA ALA A 14 4.24 4.78 -19.59
C ALA A 14 2.73 5.03 -19.78
N LEU A 15 2.20 6.07 -19.14
CA LEU A 15 0.77 6.37 -19.16
C LEU A 15 0.39 7.34 -20.28
N HIS A 16 -0.65 6.99 -21.03
CA HIS A 16 -1.29 7.84 -22.03
C HIS A 16 -2.82 7.69 -21.95
N PRO A 17 -3.55 8.72 -21.48
CA PRO A 17 -3.06 10.01 -20.98
C PRO A 17 -2.35 9.90 -19.62
N VAL A 18 -1.51 10.90 -19.32
CA VAL A 18 -0.92 11.06 -17.98
C VAL A 18 -2.05 11.20 -16.96
N SER A 19 -2.04 10.33 -15.95
CA SER A 19 -3.02 10.39 -14.86
C SER A 19 -2.51 11.31 -13.76
N VAL A 20 -3.43 12.02 -13.13
CA VAL A 20 -3.12 12.90 -12.01
C VAL A 20 -3.78 12.39 -10.74
N GLU A 21 -3.02 12.39 -9.64
CA GLU A 21 -3.48 11.99 -8.33
C GLU A 21 -3.46 13.19 -7.36
N TYR A 22 -4.57 13.36 -6.67
CA TYR A 22 -4.73 14.28 -5.55
C TYR A 22 -4.90 13.47 -4.26
N THR A 23 -3.95 13.61 -3.34
CA THR A 23 -3.97 12.88 -2.06
C THR A 23 -4.08 13.87 -0.91
N TYR A 24 -5.18 13.83 -0.18
CA TYR A 24 -5.49 14.75 0.92
C TYR A 24 -5.18 14.12 2.29
N GLY A 25 -4.46 14.83 3.15
CA GLY A 25 -4.33 14.46 4.55
C GLY A 25 -5.53 14.94 5.34
N LEU A 26 -6.56 14.10 5.43
CA LEU A 26 -7.88 14.45 5.98
C LEU A 26 -7.80 14.98 7.41
N GLU A 27 -7.02 14.32 8.27
CA GLU A 27 -6.83 14.69 9.67
C GLU A 27 -6.23 16.09 9.79
N ARG A 28 -5.21 16.40 8.98
CA ARG A 28 -4.58 17.73 8.99
C ARG A 28 -5.51 18.83 8.49
N ILE A 29 -6.32 18.54 7.48
CA ILE A 29 -7.34 19.48 6.99
C ILE A 29 -8.36 19.75 8.10
N ALA A 30 -8.88 18.71 8.73
CA ALA A 30 -9.86 18.82 9.79
C ALA A 30 -9.30 19.55 11.02
N MET A 31 -8.06 19.26 11.43
CA MET A 31 -7.38 19.98 12.52
C MET A 31 -7.30 21.48 12.24
N TYR A 32 -6.90 21.87 11.02
CA TYR A 32 -6.84 23.28 10.62
C TYR A 32 -8.23 23.95 10.66
N LEU A 33 -9.26 23.28 10.14
CA LEU A 33 -10.63 23.80 10.14
C LEU A 33 -11.24 23.91 11.54
N GLN A 34 -10.82 23.05 12.47
CA GLN A 34 -11.29 23.05 13.85
C GLN A 34 -10.40 23.89 14.80
N GLY A 35 -9.29 24.43 14.31
CA GLY A 35 -8.37 25.26 15.10
C GLY A 35 -7.69 24.51 16.24
N ILE A 36 -7.30 23.25 16.01
CA ILE A 36 -6.66 22.38 17.01
C ILE A 36 -5.29 21.89 16.52
N ASP A 37 -4.39 21.62 17.47
CA ASP A 37 -3.01 21.19 17.19
C ASP A 37 -2.76 19.70 17.46
N ASN A 38 -3.71 19.00 18.10
CA ASN A 38 -3.63 17.57 18.39
C ASN A 38 -4.71 16.80 17.62
N VAL A 39 -4.31 15.80 16.82
CA VAL A 39 -5.23 14.98 16.04
C VAL A 39 -6.25 14.24 16.93
N TYR A 40 -5.88 13.85 18.15
CA TYR A 40 -6.77 13.11 19.03
C TYR A 40 -7.91 13.98 19.60
N ASP A 41 -7.76 15.31 19.56
CA ASP A 41 -8.79 16.26 19.97
C ASP A 41 -9.80 16.59 18.87
N LEU A 42 -9.56 16.12 17.64
CA LEU A 42 -10.43 16.31 16.48
C LEU A 42 -11.83 15.79 16.76
N ALA A 43 -12.85 16.63 16.58
CA ALA A 43 -14.25 16.22 16.65
C ALA A 43 -14.60 15.38 15.41
N TRP A 44 -14.72 14.06 15.59
CA TRP A 44 -15.01 13.09 14.52
C TRP A 44 -16.48 13.13 14.12
N THR A 45 -17.35 13.16 15.12
CA THR A 45 -18.79 13.39 14.99
C THR A 45 -19.31 14.04 16.28
N LYS A 46 -20.61 14.37 16.33
CA LYS A 46 -21.21 15.05 17.49
C LYS A 46 -20.94 14.24 18.78
N GLY A 47 -20.15 14.82 19.69
CA GLY A 47 -19.82 14.23 20.99
C GLY A 47 -18.71 13.17 20.97
N VAL A 48 -18.09 12.87 19.82
CA VAL A 48 -17.04 11.86 19.68
C VAL A 48 -15.78 12.49 19.11
N ARG A 49 -14.65 12.33 19.81
CA ARG A 49 -13.33 12.75 19.33
C ARG A 49 -12.63 11.61 18.59
N TYR A 50 -11.71 11.94 17.69
CA TYR A 50 -10.83 11.00 17.00
C TYR A 50 -10.08 10.12 17.99
N GLY A 51 -9.59 10.70 19.10
CA GLY A 51 -8.93 9.95 20.16
C GLY A 51 -9.79 8.88 20.82
N HIS A 52 -11.11 9.09 20.93
CA HIS A 52 -12.01 8.07 21.49
C HIS A 52 -12.08 6.81 20.63
N VAL A 53 -11.81 6.93 19.33
CA VAL A 53 -11.92 5.82 18.37
C VAL A 53 -10.55 5.20 18.07
N HIS A 54 -9.52 6.04 17.87
CA HIS A 54 -8.26 5.60 17.29
C HIS A 54 -7.06 5.59 18.24
N HIS A 55 -7.09 6.34 19.35
CA HIS A 55 -5.90 6.47 20.21
C HIS A 55 -5.41 5.12 20.74
N GLN A 56 -6.33 4.29 21.26
CA GLN A 56 -5.98 2.96 21.77
C GLN A 56 -5.43 2.06 20.65
N GLY A 57 -6.03 2.13 19.46
CA GLY A 57 -5.54 1.38 18.30
C GLY A 57 -4.13 1.81 17.87
N GLU A 58 -3.82 3.10 17.87
CA GLU A 58 -2.48 3.61 17.56
C GLU A 58 -1.43 3.15 18.57
N VAL A 59 -1.79 3.11 19.87
CA VAL A 59 -0.91 2.59 20.93
C VAL A 59 -0.62 1.10 20.70
N GLU A 60 -1.66 0.29 20.48
CA GLU A 60 -1.53 -1.16 20.26
C GLU A 60 -0.75 -1.49 18.99
N TRP A 61 -1.08 -0.83 17.87
CA TRP A 61 -0.38 -1.04 16.61
C TRP A 61 1.08 -0.58 16.68
N SER A 62 1.37 0.52 17.37
CA SER A 62 2.77 0.95 17.58
C SER A 62 3.55 -0.09 18.38
N HIS A 63 2.99 -0.58 19.50
CA HIS A 63 3.61 -1.61 20.31
C HIS A 63 3.84 -2.90 19.51
N TYR A 64 2.84 -3.34 18.74
CA TYR A 64 2.99 -4.49 17.85
C TYR A 64 4.08 -4.27 16.79
N ASN A 65 3.98 -3.20 16.01
CA ASN A 65 4.85 -2.94 14.86
C ASN A 65 6.32 -2.75 15.27
N PHE A 66 6.59 -2.16 16.43
CA PHE A 66 7.95 -1.85 16.88
C PHE A 66 8.53 -2.86 17.88
N THR A 67 7.70 -3.68 18.53
CA THR A 67 8.17 -4.56 19.62
C THR A 67 7.71 -6.01 19.46
N GLU A 68 6.40 -6.26 19.34
CA GLU A 68 5.86 -7.64 19.46
C GLU A 68 5.79 -8.42 18.14
N ALA A 69 5.78 -7.76 16.98
CA ALA A 69 5.56 -8.45 15.72
C ALA A 69 6.64 -9.53 15.51
N ASN A 70 6.16 -10.76 15.25
CA ASN A 70 7.01 -11.94 15.11
C ASN A 70 7.75 -11.89 13.76
N VAL A 71 9.04 -11.56 13.82
CA VAL A 71 9.91 -11.37 12.66
C VAL A 71 10.04 -12.64 11.82
N ASP A 72 10.22 -13.80 12.44
CA ASP A 72 10.37 -15.08 11.74
C ASP A 72 9.12 -15.44 10.94
N LEU A 73 7.94 -15.27 11.57
CA LEU A 73 6.66 -15.45 10.90
C LEU A 73 6.51 -14.48 9.73
N LEU A 74 6.87 -13.21 9.90
CA LEU A 74 6.77 -12.21 8.83
C LEU A 74 7.67 -12.55 7.63
N PHE A 75 8.90 -13.03 7.85
CA PHE A 75 9.75 -13.50 6.75
C PHE A 75 9.15 -14.70 6.00
N GLN A 76 8.56 -15.64 6.73
CA GLN A 76 7.84 -16.77 6.13
C GLN A 76 6.64 -16.29 5.31
N LEU A 77 5.80 -15.42 5.89
CA LEU A 77 4.64 -14.86 5.20
C LEU A 77 5.04 -14.09 3.94
N PHE A 78 6.10 -13.29 3.97
CA PHE A 78 6.58 -12.58 2.77
C PHE A 78 6.89 -13.58 1.65
N THR A 79 7.64 -14.63 1.97
CA THR A 79 8.06 -15.66 1.01
C THR A 79 6.86 -16.42 0.46
N MET A 80 5.92 -16.82 1.32
CA MET A 80 4.70 -17.52 0.91
C MET A 80 3.79 -16.66 0.03
N PHE A 81 3.61 -15.38 0.39
CA PHE A 81 2.81 -14.44 -0.39
C PHE A 81 3.45 -14.11 -1.73
N GLU A 82 4.77 -13.96 -1.79
CA GLU A 82 5.47 -13.74 -3.06
C GLU A 82 5.30 -14.93 -3.99
N ALA A 83 5.53 -16.15 -3.48
CA ALA A 83 5.34 -17.39 -4.24
C ALA A 83 3.91 -17.53 -4.77
N GLU A 84 2.91 -17.22 -3.95
CA GLU A 84 1.51 -17.28 -4.37
C GLU A 84 1.17 -16.18 -5.40
N SER A 85 1.71 -14.96 -5.26
CA SER A 85 1.55 -13.89 -6.25
C SER A 85 2.09 -14.33 -7.62
N LEU A 86 3.29 -14.93 -7.65
CA LEU A 86 3.90 -15.46 -8.88
C LEU A 86 3.08 -16.62 -9.47
N ARG A 87 2.61 -17.54 -8.64
CA ARG A 87 1.74 -18.64 -9.07
C ARG A 87 0.43 -18.13 -9.68
N MET A 88 -0.17 -17.08 -9.12
CA MET A 88 -1.37 -16.45 -9.69
C MET A 88 -1.10 -15.75 -11.02
N HIS A 89 0.07 -15.10 -11.14
CA HIS A 89 0.52 -14.51 -12.40
C HIS A 89 0.65 -15.58 -13.51
N GLU A 90 1.30 -16.70 -13.23
CA GLU A 90 1.44 -17.83 -14.17
C GLU A 90 0.10 -18.40 -14.63
N ARG A 91 -0.92 -18.34 -13.75
CA ARG A 91 -2.29 -18.78 -14.06
C ARG A 91 -3.14 -17.72 -14.77
N GLY A 92 -2.60 -16.54 -15.04
CA GLY A 92 -3.34 -15.42 -15.65
C GLY A 92 -4.37 -14.77 -14.71
N LEU A 93 -4.28 -15.02 -13.40
CA LEU A 93 -5.20 -14.47 -12.40
C LEU A 93 -4.65 -13.14 -11.85
N VAL A 94 -4.93 -12.06 -12.58
CA VAL A 94 -4.36 -10.72 -12.34
C VAL A 94 -4.71 -10.15 -10.96
N LEU A 95 -5.99 -10.12 -10.58
CA LEU A 95 -6.40 -9.51 -9.31
C LEU A 95 -5.87 -10.28 -8.09
N PRO A 96 -5.93 -11.64 -8.05
CA PRO A 96 -5.25 -12.40 -7.00
C PRO A 96 -3.75 -12.14 -6.94
N CYS A 97 -3.06 -12.03 -8.08
CA CYS A 97 -1.64 -11.69 -8.12
C CYS A 97 -1.38 -10.34 -7.42
N TYR A 98 -2.22 -9.33 -7.69
CA TYR A 98 -2.12 -8.00 -7.09
C TYR A 98 -2.35 -8.03 -5.56
N ASP A 99 -3.36 -8.75 -5.10
CA ASP A 99 -3.67 -8.85 -3.66
C ASP A 99 -2.47 -9.41 -2.88
N TYR A 100 -1.80 -10.45 -3.41
CA TYR A 100 -0.60 -10.98 -2.78
C TYR A 100 0.59 -10.03 -2.87
N CYS A 101 0.71 -9.23 -3.94
CA CYS A 101 1.69 -8.14 -4.01
C CYS A 101 1.47 -7.11 -2.89
N LEU A 102 0.22 -6.73 -2.62
CA LEU A 102 -0.13 -5.81 -1.52
C LEU A 102 0.22 -6.42 -0.15
N LYS A 103 -0.08 -7.70 0.05
CA LYS A 103 0.31 -8.43 1.27
C LYS A 103 1.82 -8.44 1.47
N CYS A 104 2.62 -8.71 0.42
CA CYS A 104 4.07 -8.60 0.48
C CYS A 104 4.53 -7.19 0.87
N SER A 105 3.95 -6.14 0.27
CA SER A 105 4.28 -4.76 0.60
C SER A 105 4.00 -4.43 2.07
N HIS A 106 2.88 -4.90 2.61
CA HIS A 106 2.53 -4.66 4.01
C HIS A 106 3.44 -5.43 4.97
N VAL A 107 3.69 -6.72 4.72
CA VAL A 107 4.62 -7.53 5.52
C VAL A 107 6.02 -6.94 5.50
N PHE A 108 6.48 -6.43 4.35
CA PHE A 108 7.75 -5.71 4.26
C PHE A 108 7.77 -4.48 5.18
N ASN A 109 6.72 -3.66 5.20
CA ASN A 109 6.65 -2.50 6.09
C ASN A 109 6.71 -2.89 7.57
N LEU A 110 6.09 -4.01 7.97
CA LEU A 110 6.18 -4.52 9.35
C LEU A 110 7.61 -4.96 9.70
N LEU A 111 8.29 -5.66 8.77
CA LEU A 111 9.68 -6.05 8.95
C LEU A 111 10.63 -4.84 9.03
N ASP A 112 10.40 -3.81 8.20
CA ASP A 112 11.16 -2.54 8.22
C ASP A 112 10.93 -1.80 9.56
N ALA A 113 9.68 -1.72 10.03
CA ALA A 113 9.34 -1.13 11.32
C ALA A 113 9.97 -1.87 12.51
N ARG A 114 10.05 -3.21 12.45
CA ARG A 114 10.76 -4.00 13.47
C ARG A 114 12.28 -3.82 13.45
N GLY A 115 12.84 -3.13 12.46
CA GLY A 115 14.29 -3.02 12.27
C GLY A 115 14.95 -4.36 11.93
N ALA A 116 14.17 -5.31 11.42
CA ALA A 116 14.63 -6.67 11.12
C ALA A 116 15.35 -6.78 9.77
N ILE A 117 15.34 -5.71 8.96
CA ILE A 117 15.91 -5.67 7.62
C ILE A 117 17.04 -4.63 7.60
N SER A 118 18.24 -5.03 7.18
CA SER A 118 19.35 -4.11 6.94
C SER A 118 19.10 -3.20 5.73
N VAL A 119 19.85 -2.09 5.62
CA VAL A 119 19.74 -1.16 4.48
C VAL A 119 19.91 -1.89 3.13
N THR A 120 20.83 -2.85 3.06
CA THR A 120 21.09 -3.65 1.86
C THR A 120 19.89 -4.57 1.55
N GLU A 121 19.38 -5.28 2.54
CA GLU A 121 18.22 -6.17 2.38
C GLU A 121 16.96 -5.39 2.00
N ARG A 122 16.78 -4.18 2.55
CA ARG A 122 15.64 -3.30 2.24
C ARG A 122 15.53 -3.02 0.75
N THR A 123 16.66 -2.76 0.09
CA THR A 123 16.71 -2.54 -1.36
C THR A 123 16.28 -3.78 -2.13
N ASN A 124 16.69 -4.97 -1.68
CA ASN A 124 16.30 -6.24 -2.28
C ASN A 124 14.78 -6.51 -2.14
N TYR A 125 14.22 -6.34 -0.94
CA TYR A 125 12.78 -6.50 -0.71
C TYR A 125 11.95 -5.51 -1.55
N ILE A 126 12.37 -4.25 -1.64
CA ILE A 126 11.72 -3.26 -2.51
C ILE A 126 11.76 -3.70 -3.98
N ALA A 127 12.89 -4.24 -4.46
CA ALA A 127 13.00 -4.74 -5.82
C ALA A 127 12.05 -5.92 -6.10
N ARG A 128 11.92 -6.84 -5.13
CA ARG A 128 11.00 -7.99 -5.19
C ARG A 128 9.54 -7.54 -5.29
N VAL A 129 9.06 -6.68 -4.38
CA VAL A 129 7.70 -6.12 -4.43
C VAL A 129 7.46 -5.34 -5.72
N ARG A 130 8.45 -4.54 -6.17
CA ARG A 130 8.37 -3.80 -7.43
C ARG A 130 8.22 -4.74 -8.63
N ASN A 131 8.91 -5.88 -8.65
CA ASN A 131 8.77 -6.86 -9.72
C ASN A 131 7.35 -7.46 -9.75
N LEU A 132 6.75 -7.80 -8.60
CA LEU A 132 5.37 -8.28 -8.53
C LEU A 132 4.38 -7.24 -9.06
N ALA A 133 4.53 -5.97 -8.65
CA ALA A 133 3.70 -4.87 -9.13
C ALA A 133 3.82 -4.67 -10.65
N ARG A 134 5.05 -4.78 -11.19
CA ARG A 134 5.30 -4.74 -12.63
C ARG A 134 4.60 -5.90 -13.35
N LEU A 135 4.81 -7.14 -12.91
CA LEU A 135 4.16 -8.31 -13.51
C LEU A 135 2.64 -8.18 -13.52
N THR A 136 2.06 -7.71 -12.42
CA THR A 136 0.63 -7.47 -12.30
C THR A 136 0.16 -6.41 -13.29
N ALA A 137 0.83 -5.26 -13.37
CA ALA A 137 0.45 -4.16 -14.26
C ALA A 137 0.46 -4.59 -15.73
N HIS A 138 1.53 -5.28 -16.16
CA HIS A 138 1.63 -5.80 -17.52
C HIS A 138 0.57 -6.86 -17.82
N ALA A 139 0.30 -7.78 -16.89
CA ALA A 139 -0.75 -8.79 -17.04
C ALA A 139 -2.15 -8.16 -17.12
N TYR A 140 -2.41 -7.10 -16.34
CA TYR A 140 -3.66 -6.35 -16.39
C TYR A 140 -3.86 -5.68 -17.75
N VAL A 141 -2.84 -5.00 -18.29
CA VAL A 141 -2.93 -4.38 -19.61
C VAL A 141 -3.18 -5.42 -20.71
N ALA A 142 -2.45 -6.54 -20.69
CA ALA A 142 -2.66 -7.64 -21.64
C ALA A 142 -4.08 -8.24 -21.53
N GLN A 143 -4.59 -8.41 -20.31
CA GLN A 143 -5.97 -8.86 -20.09
C GLN A 143 -6.98 -7.84 -20.66
N ARG A 144 -6.76 -6.54 -20.47
CA ARG A 144 -7.62 -5.49 -21.06
C ARG A 144 -7.59 -5.50 -22.58
N GLU A 145 -6.41 -5.69 -23.17
CA GLU A 145 -6.24 -5.80 -24.62
C GLU A 145 -7.00 -7.01 -25.19
N ALA A 146 -6.88 -8.18 -24.56
CA ALA A 146 -7.61 -9.38 -24.95
C ALA A 146 -9.14 -9.21 -24.85
N MET A 147 -9.61 -8.34 -23.95
CA MET A 147 -11.02 -7.95 -23.83
C MET A 147 -11.43 -6.85 -24.81
N GLY A 148 -10.53 -6.38 -25.69
CA GLY A 148 -10.79 -5.30 -26.63
C GLY A 148 -10.89 -3.91 -25.98
N PHE A 149 -10.19 -3.69 -24.87
CA PHE A 149 -10.20 -2.46 -24.07
C PHE A 149 -11.61 -1.93 -23.78
N PRO A 150 -12.45 -2.66 -23.02
CA PRO A 150 -13.87 -2.35 -22.86
C PRO A 150 -14.16 -1.02 -22.15
N LEU A 151 -13.15 -0.41 -21.53
CA LEU A 151 -13.26 0.90 -20.87
C LEU A 151 -12.78 2.07 -21.73
N LEU A 152 -12.12 1.80 -22.86
CA LEU A 152 -11.80 2.85 -23.81
C LEU A 152 -13.04 3.09 -24.66
N LYS A 153 -13.49 4.35 -24.72
CA LYS A 153 -14.50 4.74 -25.70
C LYS A 153 -13.91 4.49 -27.09
N LYS A 154 -14.62 3.74 -27.94
CA LYS A 154 -14.30 3.63 -29.37
C LYS A 154 -14.49 4.97 -30.06
#